data_AF-A0A8B6C5T3-F1
#
_entry.id   AF-A0A8B6C5T3-F1
#
_cell.length_a   1.000
_cell.length_b   1.000
_cell.length_c   1.000
_cell.angle_alpha   90.00
_cell.angle_beta   90.00
_cell.angle_gamma   90.00
#
_symmetry.space_group_name_H-M   'P 1'
#
loop_
_entity.id
_entity.type
_entity.pdbx_description
1 polymer ?
#
loop_
_entity_poly.entity_id
_entity_poly.type
_entity_poly.pdbx_seq_one_letter_code
_entity_poly.pdbx_strand_id
1 'polypeptide(L)'
;MKRVENLMESCTRIKRARQKHIVKRLMQEKKREQREKSKKINERKLKNKMNVRKHRGKKNVELSSMSLVVPEGSNVFKNRMEKARALRKFKEGLPKSPSKRCAVISTYLARRSPRSPTIANLKHSVSPVEMAVVADIQEIIKSTKLKRSKNARSVMNSVTASISGENLANSRGKIKLCKNLGLPARRVAGGQRIRSRILKSESSAWALTQQKTRKDSISEETKKNSL
;
A
#
# COMPACT_ATOMS: atom_id res chain seq x y z
N MET A 1 70.13 42.12 62.76
CA MET A 1 68.81 42.13 62.10
C MET A 1 68.82 41.64 60.66
N LYS A 2 69.76 42.06 59.78
CA LYS A 2 69.84 41.63 58.35
C LYS A 2 69.88 40.11 58.08
N ARG A 3 70.43 39.28 58.97
CA ARG A 3 70.46 37.81 58.81
C ARG A 3 69.07 37.14 58.95
N VAL A 4 68.21 37.69 59.80
CA VAL A 4 66.87 37.12 60.08
C VAL A 4 65.92 37.43 58.92
N GLU A 5 66.01 38.63 58.35
CA GLU A 5 65.25 39.04 57.16
C GLU A 5 65.60 38.17 55.93
N ASN A 6 66.89 37.91 55.70
CA ASN A 6 67.34 37.01 54.61
C ASN A 6 66.84 35.56 54.78
N LEU A 7 66.76 35.05 56.02
CA LEU A 7 66.20 33.73 56.30
C LEU A 7 64.68 33.69 56.07
N MET A 8 63.96 34.76 56.42
CA MET A 8 62.52 34.87 56.17
C MET A 8 62.20 35.00 54.66
N GLU A 9 62.99 35.75 53.90
CA GLU A 9 62.87 35.84 52.45
C GLU A 9 63.18 34.52 51.73
N SER A 10 64.21 33.79 52.17
CA SER A 10 64.53 32.48 51.59
C SER A 10 63.42 31.46 51.88
N CYS A 11 62.85 31.45 53.09
CA CYS A 11 61.75 30.56 53.46
C CYS A 11 60.47 30.85 52.63
N THR A 12 60.14 32.11 52.39
CA THR A 12 58.98 32.48 51.56
C THR A 12 59.20 32.15 50.08
N ARG A 13 60.41 32.30 49.55
CA ARG A 13 60.77 31.84 48.19
C ARG A 13 60.62 30.32 48.04
N ILE A 14 61.08 29.54 49.02
CA ILE A 14 60.93 28.07 49.03
C ILE A 14 59.45 27.67 49.07
N LYS A 15 58.63 28.32 49.91
CA LYS A 15 57.18 28.06 49.97
C LYS A 15 56.48 28.36 48.63
N ARG A 16 56.81 29.48 47.99
CA ARG A 16 56.28 29.85 46.65
C ARG A 16 56.72 28.87 45.57
N ALA A 17 57.96 28.38 45.60
CA ALA A 17 58.45 27.38 44.66
C ALA A 17 57.72 26.03 44.82
N ARG A 18 57.49 25.60 46.06
CA ARG A 18 56.70 24.39 46.36
C ARG A 18 55.26 24.50 45.86
N GLN A 19 54.60 25.64 46.11
CA GLN A 19 53.25 25.90 45.60
C GLN A 19 53.19 25.87 44.07
N LYS A 20 54.15 26.52 43.37
CA LYS A 20 54.24 26.47 41.90
C LYS A 20 54.39 25.04 41.38
N HIS A 21 55.19 24.21 42.05
CA HIS A 21 55.37 22.81 41.67
C HIS A 21 54.11 21.96 41.88
N ILE A 22 53.34 22.21 42.94
CA ILE A 22 52.06 21.54 43.20
C ILE A 22 51.03 21.91 42.13
N VAL A 23 50.87 23.20 41.84
CA VAL A 23 49.94 23.69 40.81
C VAL A 23 50.31 23.12 39.43
N LYS A 24 51.61 23.05 39.10
CA LYS A 24 52.09 22.47 37.84
C LYS A 24 51.74 20.98 37.71
N ARG A 25 51.84 20.19 38.79
CA ARG A 25 51.42 18.77 38.81
C ARG A 25 49.91 18.63 38.59
N LEU A 26 49.10 19.40 39.31
CA LEU A 26 47.63 19.36 39.18
C LEU A 26 47.17 19.73 37.76
N MET A 27 47.81 20.71 37.11
CA MET A 27 47.51 21.05 35.71
C MET A 27 47.87 19.93 34.74
N GLN A 28 49.01 19.26 34.94
CA GLN A 28 49.40 18.13 34.09
C GLN A 28 48.45 16.94 34.24
N GLU A 29 47.99 16.68 35.46
CA GLU A 29 47.03 15.61 35.76
C GLU A 29 45.67 15.89 35.11
N LYS A 30 45.11 17.10 35.26
CA LYS A 30 43.89 17.51 34.56
C LYS A 30 44.01 17.41 33.03
N LYS A 31 45.18 17.75 32.47
CA LYS A 31 45.44 17.63 31.03
C LYS A 31 45.51 16.17 30.57
N ARG A 32 46.02 15.25 31.40
CA ARG A 32 46.01 13.81 31.14
C ARG A 32 44.59 13.25 31.20
N GLU A 33 43.81 13.59 32.22
CA GLU A 33 42.41 13.17 32.33
C GLU A 33 41.55 13.63 31.14
N GLN A 34 41.71 14.88 30.69
CA GLN A 34 40.98 15.37 29.52
C GLN A 34 41.36 14.62 28.24
N ARG A 35 42.64 14.25 28.08
CA ARG A 35 43.11 13.42 26.95
C ARG A 35 42.54 12.00 27.01
N GLU A 36 42.42 11.42 28.20
CA GLU A 36 41.79 10.09 28.33
C GLU A 36 40.29 10.13 28.08
N LYS A 37 39.59 11.15 28.58
CA LYS A 37 38.16 11.37 28.31
C LYS A 37 37.91 11.54 26.81
N SER A 38 38.73 12.32 26.11
CA SER A 38 38.58 12.51 24.66
C SER A 38 38.91 11.25 23.85
N LYS A 39 39.93 10.47 24.25
CA LYS A 39 40.23 9.15 23.67
C LYS A 39 39.05 8.18 23.82
N LYS A 40 38.48 8.03 25.03
CA LYS A 40 37.32 7.16 25.28
C LYS A 40 36.10 7.57 24.45
N ILE A 41 35.84 8.87 24.28
CA ILE A 41 34.75 9.38 23.43
C ILE A 41 34.99 9.02 21.96
N ASN A 42 36.21 9.22 21.46
CA ASN A 42 36.54 8.90 20.07
C ASN A 42 36.44 7.39 19.80
N GLU A 43 36.87 6.55 20.73
CA GLU A 43 36.75 5.09 20.61
C GLU A 43 35.28 4.64 20.55
N ARG A 44 34.41 5.21 21.41
CA ARG A 44 32.95 4.96 21.37
C ARG A 44 32.34 5.37 20.03
N LYS A 45 32.73 6.52 19.48
CA LYS A 45 32.28 6.98 18.15
C LYS A 45 32.71 6.02 17.04
N LEU A 46 33.93 5.49 17.11
CA LEU A 46 34.45 4.53 16.12
C LEU A 46 33.73 3.18 16.18
N LYS A 47 33.51 2.65 17.40
CA LYS A 47 32.72 1.42 17.61
C LYS A 47 31.29 1.55 17.08
N ASN A 48 30.62 2.67 17.35
CA ASN A 48 29.29 2.94 16.80
C ASN A 48 29.29 3.01 15.26
N LYS A 49 30.27 3.67 14.64
CA LYS A 49 30.41 3.70 13.18
C LYS A 49 30.57 2.29 12.60
N MET A 50 31.39 1.43 13.22
CA MET A 50 31.55 0.05 12.77
C MET A 50 30.28 -0.79 12.92
N ASN A 51 29.56 -0.66 14.05
CA ASN A 51 28.31 -1.38 14.27
C ASN A 51 27.22 -0.98 13.25
N VAL A 52 27.13 0.32 12.92
CA VAL A 52 26.23 0.81 11.86
C VAL A 52 26.60 0.23 10.49
N ARG A 53 27.89 0.13 10.15
CA ARG A 53 28.34 -0.49 8.89
C ARG A 53 28.00 -1.99 8.85
N LYS A 54 28.23 -2.74 9.93
CA LYS A 54 27.86 -4.16 10.02
C LYS A 54 26.35 -4.39 9.86
N HIS A 55 25.50 -3.57 10.50
CA HIS A 55 24.04 -3.66 10.34
C HIS A 55 23.55 -3.29 8.93
N ARG A 56 24.20 -2.32 8.27
CA ARG A 56 23.87 -1.97 6.87
C ARG A 56 24.27 -3.07 5.89
N GLY A 57 25.41 -3.72 6.10
CA GLY A 57 25.86 -4.86 5.29
C GLY A 57 24.89 -6.05 5.37
N LYS A 58 24.44 -6.42 6.58
CA LYS A 58 23.49 -7.53 6.77
C LYS A 58 22.12 -7.27 6.12
N LYS A 59 21.59 -6.04 6.22
CA LYS A 59 20.30 -5.68 5.58
C LYS A 59 20.35 -5.72 4.04
N ASN A 60 21.49 -5.42 3.43
CA ASN A 60 21.62 -5.49 1.96
C ASN A 60 21.68 -6.95 1.44
N VAL A 61 22.17 -7.89 2.25
CA VAL A 61 22.17 -9.33 1.90
C VAL A 61 20.77 -9.92 2.00
N GLU A 62 19.98 -9.54 3.01
CA GLU A 62 18.59 -9.95 3.16
C GLU A 62 17.68 -9.37 2.04
N LEU A 63 17.91 -8.14 1.60
CA LEU A 63 17.15 -7.51 0.50
C LEU A 63 17.46 -8.09 -0.90
N SER A 64 18.58 -8.79 -1.07
CA SER A 64 18.94 -9.39 -2.36
C SER A 64 18.33 -10.79 -2.59
N SER A 65 17.75 -11.42 -1.55
CA SER A 65 17.21 -12.79 -1.61
C SER A 65 15.69 -12.87 -1.75
N MET A 66 14.99 -11.73 -1.81
CA MET A 66 13.51 -11.66 -1.92
C MET A 66 13.04 -10.83 -3.13
N SER A 67 13.65 -11.00 -4.30
CA SER A 67 13.09 -10.45 -5.55
C SER A 67 12.21 -11.48 -6.27
N LEU A 68 11.02 -11.71 -5.74
CA LEU A 68 9.93 -12.35 -6.48
C LEU A 68 8.60 -11.76 -6.00
N VAL A 69 7.84 -11.22 -6.96
CA VAL A 69 6.47 -10.70 -6.87
C VAL A 69 6.34 -9.32 -6.21
N VAL A 70 6.09 -8.30 -7.04
CA VAL A 70 5.63 -6.96 -6.60
C VAL A 70 4.09 -6.96 -6.68
N PRO A 71 3.36 -6.94 -5.56
CA PRO A 71 1.93 -6.64 -5.56
C PRO A 71 1.73 -5.12 -5.55
N GLU A 72 0.63 -4.67 -6.16
CA GLU A 72 0.20 -3.28 -6.25
C GLU A 72 0.05 -2.64 -4.86
N GLY A 73 1.01 -1.78 -4.54
CA GLY A 73 1.10 -1.06 -3.27
C GLY A 73 2.49 -0.47 -3.08
N SER A 74 3.18 -0.14 -4.18
CA SER A 74 4.55 0.34 -4.14
C SER A 74 4.61 1.59 -3.28
N ASN A 75 5.15 1.45 -2.08
CA ASN A 75 5.55 2.59 -1.27
C ASN A 75 6.66 3.30 -2.08
N VAL A 76 6.27 4.30 -2.87
CA VAL A 76 7.15 5.16 -3.68
C VAL A 76 8.26 5.79 -2.82
N PHE A 77 8.04 5.85 -1.50
CA PHE A 77 9.00 6.30 -0.50
C PHE A 77 9.48 5.13 0.35
N LYS A 78 10.79 5.06 0.59
CA LYS A 78 11.45 3.98 1.35
C LYS A 78 11.08 4.01 2.84
N ASN A 79 10.67 5.16 3.37
CA ASN A 79 10.13 5.28 4.73
C ASN A 79 9.14 6.46 4.89
N ARG A 80 8.37 6.44 5.99
CA ARG A 80 7.38 7.47 6.35
C ARG A 80 7.99 8.89 6.42
N MET A 81 9.24 8.99 6.89
CA MET A 81 9.94 10.27 7.04
C MET A 81 10.37 10.88 5.71
N GLU A 82 10.62 10.06 4.69
CA GLU A 82 10.94 10.49 3.33
C GLU A 82 9.71 11.12 2.67
N LYS A 83 8.54 10.49 2.81
CA LYS A 83 7.26 11.08 2.39
C LYS A 83 7.02 12.43 3.06
N ALA A 84 7.21 12.52 4.38
CA ALA A 84 7.02 13.76 5.12
C ALA A 84 7.99 14.88 4.69
N ARG A 85 9.26 14.53 4.43
CA ARG A 85 10.27 15.49 3.92
C ARG A 85 9.96 15.96 2.50
N ALA A 86 9.56 15.06 1.61
CA ALA A 86 9.14 15.41 0.26
C ALA A 86 7.93 16.35 0.28
N LEU A 87 6.94 16.06 1.13
CA LEU A 87 5.76 16.92 1.31
C LEU A 87 6.12 18.30 1.89
N ARG A 88 7.08 18.38 2.81
CA ARG A 88 7.55 19.69 3.34
C ARG A 88 8.21 20.53 2.25
N LYS A 89 9.15 19.96 1.49
CA LYS A 89 9.80 20.65 0.35
C LYS A 89 8.78 21.13 -0.69
N PHE A 90 7.79 20.29 -0.99
CA PHE A 90 6.73 20.67 -1.91
C PHE A 90 5.88 21.83 -1.38
N LYS A 91 5.52 21.80 -0.08
CA LYS A 91 4.75 22.87 0.56
C LYS A 91 5.53 24.19 0.67
N GLU A 92 6.84 24.13 0.87
CA GLU A 92 7.72 25.30 0.88
C GLU A 92 7.75 26.04 -0.47
N GLY A 93 7.65 25.30 -1.58
CA GLY A 93 7.56 25.88 -2.93
C GLY A 93 6.18 26.45 -3.30
N LEU A 94 5.17 26.30 -2.45
CA LEU A 94 3.82 26.81 -2.70
C LEU A 94 3.58 28.17 -2.03
N PRO A 95 2.66 29.00 -2.56
CA PRO A 95 2.29 30.27 -1.93
C PRO A 95 1.83 30.09 -0.47
N LYS A 96 2.09 31.07 0.41
CA LYS A 96 1.66 30.99 1.83
C LYS A 96 0.13 31.09 1.99
N SER A 97 -0.54 31.87 1.16
CA SER A 97 -2.00 32.04 1.20
C SER A 97 -2.76 30.77 0.76
N PRO A 98 -3.73 30.25 1.54
CA PRO A 98 -4.51 29.08 1.18
C PRO A 98 -5.22 29.19 -0.18
N SER A 99 -5.81 30.35 -0.47
CA SER A 99 -6.53 30.59 -1.75
C SER A 99 -5.59 30.49 -2.95
N LYS A 100 -4.40 31.10 -2.84
CA LYS A 100 -3.38 31.06 -3.91
C LYS A 100 -2.82 29.63 -4.07
N ARG A 101 -2.70 28.85 -2.99
CA ARG A 101 -2.33 27.42 -3.07
C ARG A 101 -3.35 26.61 -3.85
N CYS A 102 -4.63 26.75 -3.53
CA CYS A 102 -5.70 26.04 -4.22
C CYS A 102 -5.72 26.37 -5.72
N ALA A 103 -5.54 27.64 -6.09
CA ALA A 103 -5.48 28.07 -7.49
C ALA A 103 -4.27 27.48 -8.25
N VAL A 104 -3.09 27.43 -7.64
CA VAL A 104 -1.89 26.82 -8.26
C VAL A 104 -2.06 25.31 -8.41
N ILE A 105 -2.63 24.64 -7.40
CA ILE A 105 -2.90 23.20 -7.46
C ILE A 105 -3.98 22.89 -8.50
N SER A 106 -5.06 23.67 -8.57
CA SER A 106 -6.13 23.45 -9.55
C SER A 106 -5.66 23.67 -10.98
N THR A 107 -4.88 24.73 -11.23
CA THR A 107 -4.27 24.98 -12.56
C THR A 107 -3.26 23.90 -12.93
N TYR A 108 -2.46 23.41 -11.98
CA TYR A 108 -1.55 22.29 -12.20
C TYR A 108 -2.29 20.99 -12.55
N LEU A 109 -3.37 20.67 -11.81
CA LEU A 109 -4.20 19.49 -12.07
C LEU A 109 -5.00 19.60 -13.37
N ALA A 110 -5.43 20.80 -13.76
CA ALA A 110 -6.11 21.05 -15.02
C ALA A 110 -5.17 20.94 -16.23
N ARG A 111 -3.91 21.39 -16.09
CA ARG A 111 -2.88 21.31 -17.15
C ARG A 111 -2.35 19.90 -17.37
N ARG A 112 -2.38 19.04 -16.34
CA ARG A 112 -2.05 17.62 -16.50
C ARG A 112 -3.28 16.87 -17.01
N SER A 113 -3.10 16.12 -18.09
CA SER A 113 -4.17 15.27 -18.61
C SER A 113 -4.68 14.32 -17.51
N PRO A 114 -6.01 14.12 -17.39
CA PRO A 114 -6.59 13.10 -16.50
C PRO A 114 -6.11 11.67 -16.82
N ARG A 115 -5.30 11.50 -17.87
CA ARG A 115 -4.60 10.27 -18.25
C ARG A 115 -3.27 10.02 -17.52
N SER A 116 -2.86 10.83 -16.54
CA SER A 116 -1.72 10.41 -15.71
C SER A 116 -2.10 9.13 -14.95
N PRO A 117 -1.30 8.05 -15.03
CA PRO A 117 -1.66 6.74 -14.47
C PRO A 117 -1.97 6.82 -12.96
N THR A 118 -1.29 7.73 -12.25
CA THR A 118 -1.53 8.04 -10.84
C THR A 118 -2.92 8.60 -10.54
N ILE A 119 -3.51 9.44 -11.41
CA ILE A 119 -4.85 10.01 -11.21
C ILE A 119 -5.93 9.02 -11.69
N ALA A 120 -5.64 8.23 -12.73
CA ALA A 120 -6.53 7.16 -13.19
C ALA A 120 -6.73 6.08 -12.11
N ASN A 121 -5.67 5.73 -11.38
CA ASN A 121 -5.73 4.74 -10.30
C ASN A 121 -6.48 5.26 -9.05
N LEU A 122 -6.46 6.56 -8.78
CA LEU A 122 -7.20 7.13 -7.63
C LEU A 122 -8.73 7.06 -7.78
N LYS A 123 -9.24 7.05 -9.01
CA LYS A 123 -10.68 6.99 -9.30
C LYS A 123 -11.29 5.58 -9.25
N HIS A 124 -10.47 4.57 -8.96
CA HIS A 124 -10.87 3.16 -8.95
C HIS A 124 -10.55 2.51 -7.60
N SER A 125 -10.90 3.15 -6.48
CA SER A 125 -11.06 2.42 -5.22
C SER A 125 -12.31 1.54 -5.34
N VAL A 126 -12.18 0.42 -6.04
CA VAL A 126 -13.18 -0.65 -6.09
C VAL A 126 -13.37 -1.11 -4.65
N SER A 127 -14.63 -1.19 -4.19
CA SER A 127 -14.88 -1.58 -2.80
C SER A 127 -14.33 -3.00 -2.55
N PRO A 128 -13.84 -3.32 -1.35
CA PRO A 128 -13.34 -4.66 -1.05
C PRO A 128 -14.41 -5.74 -1.28
N VAL A 129 -15.69 -5.38 -1.11
CA VAL A 129 -16.84 -6.24 -1.38
C VAL A 129 -16.96 -6.54 -2.88
N GLU A 130 -16.86 -5.52 -3.74
CA GLU A 130 -16.91 -5.72 -5.20
C GLU A 130 -15.77 -6.62 -5.70
N MET A 131 -14.58 -6.49 -5.12
CA MET A 131 -13.44 -7.35 -5.45
C MET A 131 -13.67 -8.80 -5.05
N ALA A 132 -14.22 -9.05 -3.86
CA ALA A 132 -14.57 -10.39 -3.40
C ALA A 132 -15.63 -11.03 -4.30
N VAL A 133 -16.71 -10.30 -4.61
CA VAL A 133 -17.77 -10.78 -5.50
C VAL A 133 -17.25 -11.13 -6.89
N VAL A 134 -16.33 -10.32 -7.45
CA VAL A 134 -15.71 -10.63 -8.75
C VAL A 134 -14.85 -11.89 -8.66
N ALA A 135 -14.10 -12.09 -7.58
CA ALA A 135 -13.29 -13.28 -7.37
C ALA A 135 -14.15 -14.55 -7.28
N ASP A 136 -15.25 -14.50 -6.51
CA ASP A 136 -16.19 -15.63 -6.39
C ASP A 136 -16.82 -15.98 -7.74
N ILE A 137 -17.24 -14.97 -8.52
CA ILE A 137 -17.78 -15.20 -9.86
C ILE A 137 -16.73 -15.84 -10.77
N GLN A 138 -15.47 -15.39 -10.71
CA GLN A 138 -14.38 -16.01 -11.48
C GLN A 138 -14.17 -17.47 -11.07
N GLU A 139 -14.25 -17.80 -9.79
CA GLU A 139 -14.12 -19.17 -9.28
C GLU A 139 -15.27 -20.06 -9.77
N ILE A 140 -16.51 -19.57 -9.70
CA ILE A 140 -17.69 -20.26 -10.24
C ILE A 140 -17.51 -20.49 -11.75
N ILE A 141 -17.02 -19.49 -12.50
CA ILE A 141 -16.76 -19.65 -13.93
C ILE A 141 -15.68 -20.70 -14.16
N LYS A 142 -14.57 -20.67 -13.43
CA LYS A 142 -13.47 -21.65 -13.56
C LYS A 142 -13.96 -23.07 -13.30
N SER A 143 -14.75 -23.27 -12.24
CA SER A 143 -15.25 -24.60 -11.85
C SER A 143 -16.33 -25.15 -12.79
N THR A 144 -17.05 -24.28 -13.51
CA THR A 144 -18.13 -24.67 -14.43
C THR A 144 -17.71 -24.72 -15.89
N LYS A 145 -16.68 -23.95 -16.32
CA LYS A 145 -16.25 -23.79 -17.73
C LYS A 145 -15.87 -25.10 -18.42
N LEU A 146 -15.36 -26.09 -17.69
CA LEU A 146 -14.89 -27.37 -18.24
C LEU A 146 -15.95 -28.48 -18.25
N LYS A 147 -17.12 -28.25 -17.64
CA LYS A 147 -18.15 -29.30 -17.47
C LYS A 147 -19.14 -29.27 -18.65
N ARG A 148 -19.32 -30.40 -19.34
CA ARG A 148 -20.27 -30.56 -20.47
C ARG A 148 -21.73 -30.89 -20.05
N SER A 149 -22.00 -30.99 -18.75
CA SER A 149 -23.33 -31.38 -18.24
C SER A 149 -24.41 -30.33 -18.52
N LYS A 150 -25.68 -30.76 -18.54
CA LYS A 150 -26.84 -29.87 -18.67
C LYS A 150 -26.90 -28.88 -17.50
N ASN A 151 -26.57 -29.34 -16.30
CA ASN A 151 -26.52 -28.53 -15.08
C ASN A 151 -25.43 -27.46 -15.16
N ALA A 152 -24.22 -27.82 -15.62
CA ALA A 152 -23.14 -26.84 -15.78
C ALA A 152 -23.50 -25.75 -16.81
N ARG A 153 -24.16 -26.13 -17.91
CA ARG A 153 -24.69 -25.16 -18.88
C ARG A 153 -25.76 -24.26 -18.27
N SER A 154 -26.65 -24.81 -17.46
CA SER A 154 -27.67 -24.04 -16.75
C SER A 154 -27.06 -23.04 -15.77
N VAL A 155 -26.11 -23.48 -14.95
CA VAL A 155 -25.39 -22.61 -13.99
C VAL A 155 -24.66 -21.48 -14.73
N MET A 156 -23.94 -21.79 -15.81
CA MET A 156 -23.26 -20.77 -16.61
C MET A 156 -24.23 -19.76 -17.21
N ASN A 157 -25.41 -20.20 -17.67
CA ASN A 157 -26.45 -19.32 -18.18
C ASN A 157 -27.00 -18.40 -17.08
N SER A 158 -27.25 -18.92 -15.88
CA SER A 158 -27.70 -18.13 -14.72
C SER A 158 -26.65 -17.11 -14.28
N VAL A 159 -25.37 -17.51 -14.19
CA VAL A 159 -24.27 -16.61 -13.82
C VAL A 159 -24.12 -15.50 -14.86
N THR A 160 -24.08 -15.85 -16.15
CA THR A 160 -23.94 -14.86 -17.23
C THR A 160 -25.15 -13.93 -17.34
N ALA A 161 -26.37 -14.39 -17.05
CA ALA A 161 -27.56 -13.54 -16.98
C ALA A 161 -27.54 -12.60 -15.75
N SER A 162 -27.00 -13.06 -14.63
CA SER A 162 -26.93 -12.27 -13.39
C SER A 162 -25.98 -11.08 -13.53
N ILE A 163 -24.82 -11.29 -14.16
CA ILE A 163 -23.78 -10.25 -14.37
C ILE A 163 -24.06 -9.31 -15.55
N SER A 164 -24.95 -9.70 -16.48
CA SER A 164 -25.25 -8.92 -17.70
C SER A 164 -26.45 -8.01 -17.46
N GLY A 165 -26.24 -6.87 -16.81
CA GLY A 165 -27.27 -5.86 -16.55
C GLY A 165 -27.43 -4.83 -17.67
N GLU A 166 -28.46 -3.98 -17.56
CA GLU A 166 -28.76 -2.92 -18.56
C GLU A 166 -27.62 -1.91 -18.72
N ASN A 167 -26.92 -1.57 -17.64
CA ASN A 167 -25.72 -0.73 -17.66
C ASN A 167 -24.57 -1.34 -18.49
N LEU A 168 -24.63 -2.65 -18.72
CA LEU A 168 -23.68 -3.39 -19.54
C LEU A 168 -24.10 -3.45 -21.01
N ALA A 169 -25.20 -2.81 -21.43
CA ALA A 169 -25.62 -2.76 -22.84
C ALA A 169 -24.56 -2.05 -23.72
N ASN A 170 -23.86 -1.06 -23.15
CA ASN A 170 -22.80 -0.30 -23.79
C ASN A 170 -21.56 -1.16 -24.08
N SER A 171 -21.00 -1.04 -25.30
CA SER A 171 -19.88 -1.86 -25.79
C SER A 171 -18.63 -1.81 -24.89
N ARG A 172 -18.30 -0.64 -24.33
CA ARG A 172 -17.14 -0.46 -23.43
C ARG A 172 -17.27 -1.24 -22.12
N GLY A 173 -18.47 -1.27 -21.53
CA GLY A 173 -18.75 -2.02 -20.29
C GLY A 173 -18.61 -3.52 -20.50
N LYS A 174 -19.13 -4.04 -21.63
CA LYS A 174 -18.98 -5.45 -22.02
C LYS A 174 -17.52 -5.86 -22.13
N ILE A 175 -16.69 -5.06 -22.80
CA ILE A 175 -15.27 -5.38 -23.00
C ILE A 175 -14.54 -5.46 -21.65
N LYS A 176 -14.78 -4.49 -20.75
CA LYS A 176 -14.16 -4.49 -19.42
C LYS A 176 -14.59 -5.70 -18.59
N LEU A 177 -15.88 -6.03 -18.60
CA LEU A 177 -16.40 -7.22 -17.92
C LEU A 177 -15.78 -8.52 -18.48
N CYS A 178 -15.69 -8.64 -19.81
CA CYS A 178 -15.09 -9.81 -20.46
C CYS A 178 -13.62 -10.01 -20.04
N LYS A 179 -12.85 -8.93 -19.98
CA LYS A 179 -11.45 -8.96 -19.51
C LYS A 179 -11.38 -9.36 -18.04
N ASN A 180 -12.19 -8.73 -17.19
CA ASN A 180 -12.19 -9.01 -15.76
C ASN A 180 -12.62 -10.44 -15.42
N LEU A 181 -13.55 -11.04 -16.17
CA LEU A 181 -14.08 -12.38 -15.88
C LEU A 181 -13.47 -13.49 -16.74
N GLY A 182 -12.60 -13.17 -17.71
CA GLY A 182 -12.01 -14.14 -18.64
C GLY A 182 -13.06 -14.84 -19.52
N LEU A 183 -14.16 -14.15 -19.85
CA LEU A 183 -15.26 -14.68 -20.66
C LEU A 183 -15.24 -14.11 -22.09
N PRO A 184 -15.61 -14.91 -23.10
CA PRO A 184 -15.76 -14.39 -24.45
C PRO A 184 -17.00 -13.50 -24.55
N ALA A 185 -16.93 -12.43 -25.36
CA ALA A 185 -18.01 -11.46 -25.53
C ALA A 185 -19.36 -12.09 -25.92
N ARG A 186 -19.33 -13.19 -26.71
CA ARG A 186 -20.53 -13.96 -27.09
C ARG A 186 -21.28 -14.51 -25.86
N ARG A 187 -20.58 -14.93 -24.80
CA ARG A 187 -21.20 -15.46 -23.58
C ARG A 187 -21.91 -14.37 -22.80
N VAL A 188 -21.30 -13.20 -22.66
CA VAL A 188 -21.91 -12.04 -22.00
C VAL A 188 -23.13 -11.54 -22.80
N ALA A 189 -23.01 -11.46 -24.12
CA ALA A 189 -24.15 -11.12 -24.98
C ALA A 189 -25.29 -12.14 -24.89
N GLY A 190 -24.97 -13.43 -24.78
CA GLY A 190 -25.94 -14.50 -24.53
C GLY A 190 -26.64 -14.33 -23.17
N GLY A 191 -25.88 -14.03 -22.11
CA GLY A 191 -26.41 -13.73 -20.78
C GLY A 191 -27.39 -12.55 -20.80
N GLN A 192 -27.07 -11.47 -21.50
CA GLN A 192 -27.98 -10.32 -21.68
C GLN A 192 -29.31 -10.73 -22.30
N ARG A 193 -29.28 -11.57 -23.36
CA ARG A 193 -30.49 -12.06 -24.03
C ARG A 193 -31.33 -12.94 -23.10
N ILE A 194 -30.68 -13.77 -22.29
CA ILE A 194 -31.34 -14.61 -21.29
C ILE A 194 -32.01 -13.74 -20.23
N ARG A 195 -31.28 -12.78 -19.66
CA ARG A 195 -31.80 -11.84 -18.67
C ARG A 195 -32.97 -11.03 -19.22
N SER A 196 -32.85 -10.47 -20.43
CA SER A 196 -33.93 -9.69 -21.04
C SER A 196 -35.17 -10.55 -21.30
N ARG A 197 -35.00 -11.83 -21.68
CA ARG A 197 -36.13 -12.74 -21.82
C ARG A 197 -36.82 -12.98 -20.48
N ILE A 198 -36.05 -13.25 -19.42
CA ILE A 198 -36.57 -13.51 -18.06
C ILE A 198 -37.31 -12.29 -17.50
N LEU A 199 -36.78 -11.08 -17.72
CA LEU A 199 -37.35 -9.85 -17.15
C LEU A 199 -38.48 -9.25 -17.98
N LYS A 200 -38.54 -9.53 -19.30
CA LYS A 200 -39.53 -8.93 -20.21
C LYS A 200 -40.67 -9.84 -20.63
N SER A 201 -40.63 -11.15 -20.36
CA SER A 201 -41.77 -11.99 -20.73
C SER A 201 -42.77 -12.12 -19.58
N GLU A 202 -44.04 -11.83 -19.86
CA GLU A 202 -45.15 -11.88 -18.90
C GLU A 202 -45.25 -13.26 -18.21
N SER A 203 -44.94 -14.33 -18.94
CA SER A 203 -44.91 -15.69 -18.39
C SER A 203 -43.66 -16.02 -17.58
N SER A 204 -42.53 -15.34 -17.78
CA SER A 204 -41.26 -15.65 -17.08
C SER A 204 -41.07 -14.95 -15.75
N ALA A 205 -41.83 -13.90 -15.46
CA ALA A 205 -41.87 -13.31 -14.12
C ALA A 205 -42.36 -14.31 -13.06
N TRP A 206 -43.03 -15.39 -13.51
CA TRP A 206 -43.60 -16.46 -12.69
C TRP A 206 -42.89 -17.83 -12.85
N ALA A 207 -41.86 -17.93 -13.70
CA ALA A 207 -41.37 -19.22 -14.23
C ALA A 207 -40.15 -19.84 -13.52
N LEU A 208 -39.88 -19.51 -12.24
CA LEU A 208 -38.91 -20.32 -11.48
C LEU A 208 -39.53 -21.64 -10.97
N THR A 209 -40.86 -21.81 -11.03
CA THR A 209 -41.57 -22.97 -10.44
C THR A 209 -42.30 -23.86 -11.44
N GLN A 210 -42.39 -23.52 -12.72
CA GLN A 210 -42.99 -24.41 -13.72
C GLN A 210 -41.91 -25.35 -14.28
N GLN A 211 -41.51 -26.35 -13.49
CA GLN A 211 -40.85 -27.53 -14.07
C GLN A 211 -41.80 -28.11 -15.11
N LYS A 212 -41.30 -28.44 -16.30
CA LYS A 212 -42.06 -29.25 -17.26
C LYS A 212 -42.29 -30.62 -16.65
N THR A 213 -43.39 -30.80 -15.92
CA THR A 213 -43.91 -32.11 -15.54
C THR A 213 -44.20 -32.87 -16.81
N ARG A 214 -43.73 -34.11 -16.88
CA ARG A 214 -44.01 -34.97 -18.04
C ARG A 214 -45.50 -35.26 -18.07
N LYS A 215 -46.10 -35.41 -19.26
CA LYS A 215 -47.56 -35.58 -19.44
C LYS A 215 -48.14 -36.80 -18.70
N ASP A 216 -47.32 -37.81 -18.43
CA ASP A 216 -47.61 -39.02 -17.67
C ASP A 216 -47.59 -38.80 -16.15
N SER A 217 -46.96 -37.73 -15.66
CA SER A 217 -46.92 -37.37 -14.23
C SER A 217 -48.14 -36.55 -13.76
N ILE A 218 -49.05 -36.19 -14.67
CA ILE A 218 -50.26 -35.41 -14.38
C ILE A 218 -51.42 -36.39 -14.25
N SER A 219 -52.11 -36.41 -13.10
CA SER A 219 -53.25 -37.29 -12.88
C SER A 219 -54.41 -36.92 -13.83
N GLU A 220 -55.19 -37.92 -14.25
CA GLU A 220 -56.32 -37.73 -15.16
C GLU A 220 -57.37 -36.75 -14.62
N GLU A 221 -57.49 -36.65 -13.28
CA GLU A 221 -58.37 -35.69 -12.61
C GLU A 221 -57.95 -34.23 -12.89
N THR A 222 -56.65 -33.94 -12.81
CA THR A 222 -56.14 -32.60 -13.14
C THR A 222 -56.23 -32.24 -14.62
N LYS A 223 -56.24 -33.23 -15.53
CA LYS A 223 -56.41 -32.98 -16.98
C LYS A 223 -57.83 -32.57 -17.35
N LYS A 224 -58.84 -33.04 -16.61
CA LYS A 224 -60.25 -32.71 -16.86
C LYS A 224 -60.61 -31.29 -16.43
N ASN A 225 -59.90 -30.72 -15.47
CA ASN A 225 -60.19 -29.40 -14.91
C ASN A 225 -59.46 -28.23 -15.61
N SER A 226 -58.73 -28.49 -16.71
CA SER A 226 -57.94 -27.50 -17.44
C SER A 226 -58.45 -27.17 -18.84
N LEU A 227 -59.70 -27.53 -19.16
CA LEU A 227 -60.45 -27.09 -20.34
C LEU A 227 -61.45 -26.01 -19.93
#